data_AF-V4U255-F1
#
_entry.id   AF-V4U255-F1
#
_cell.length_a   1.000
_cell.length_b   1.000
_cell.length_c   1.000
_cell.angle_alpha   90.00
_cell.angle_beta   90.00
_cell.angle_gamma   90.00
#
_symmetry.space_group_name_H-M   'P 1'
#
loop_
_entity.id
_entity.type
_entity.pdbx_description
1 polymer ?
#
loop_
_entity_poly.entity_id
_entity_poly.type
_entity_poly.pdbx_seq_one_letter_code
_entity_poly.pdbx_strand_id
1 'polypeptide(L)'
;VQPNSHALVVSAEIMAVSFYTGNDRSMVLANGLFREGDAAILLSNRSSDRGRSKYELTHTLRTMCRRQKLQLFGIKFTKDLIVVAGQVLKTHITAFEPLVLPASKQLLFLENSVARTIFKMKINPYVPDFKLAFEHFCVHVGGKAVLDEMEKKVQLSEWHMEPMTLYRFGNTSSSSSWYELAYSEAKGRIRKGDRIWQVGFGSGFK
;
A
#
# COMPACT_ATOMS: atom_id res chain seq x y z
N VAL A 1 -20.74 11.76 4.58
CA VAL A 1 -19.66 12.24 5.48
C VAL A 1 -20.31 13.10 6.56
N GLN A 2 -20.06 12.84 7.85
CA GLN A 2 -20.57 13.73 8.90
C GLN A 2 -19.73 15.01 8.96
N PRO A 3 -20.32 16.20 8.81
CA PRO A 3 -19.57 17.45 8.83
C PRO A 3 -19.05 17.79 10.24
N ASN A 4 -17.99 18.61 10.31
CA ASN A 4 -17.42 19.19 11.54
C ASN A 4 -17.16 18.19 12.68
N SER A 5 -16.69 17.00 12.34
CA SER A 5 -16.51 15.89 13.26
C SER A 5 -15.03 15.51 13.41
N HIS A 6 -14.71 14.94 14.56
CA HIS A 6 -13.46 14.25 14.80
C HIS A 6 -13.69 12.74 14.68
N ALA A 7 -12.71 12.03 14.14
CA ALA A 7 -12.70 10.58 14.13
C ALA A 7 -11.36 10.09 14.68
N LEU A 8 -11.41 9.24 15.70
CA LEU A 8 -10.23 8.54 16.21
C LEU A 8 -10.16 7.17 15.54
N VAL A 9 -9.11 6.95 14.76
CA VAL A 9 -8.80 5.65 14.17
C VAL A 9 -7.78 4.97 15.06
N VAL A 10 -8.12 3.80 15.59
CA VAL A 10 -7.21 2.97 16.38
C VAL A 10 -7.01 1.65 15.66
N SER A 11 -5.77 1.36 15.32
CA SER A 11 -5.32 0.05 14.84
C SER A 11 -4.63 -0.64 16.00
N ALA A 12 -5.06 -1.84 16.37
CA ALA A 12 -4.44 -2.65 17.42
C ALA A 12 -4.41 -4.10 16.97
N GLU A 13 -3.23 -4.70 16.99
CA GLU A 13 -2.97 -6.03 16.44
C GLU A 13 -2.45 -6.94 17.55
N ILE A 14 -3.26 -7.93 17.92
CA ILE A 14 -2.99 -8.86 19.03
C ILE A 14 -2.75 -10.24 18.44
N MET A 15 -1.56 -10.80 18.67
CA MET A 15 -1.13 -12.03 18.01
C MET A 15 -1.56 -13.31 18.71
N ALA A 16 -1.90 -13.23 19.99
CA ALA A 16 -2.31 -14.37 20.80
C ALA A 16 -3.44 -15.20 20.15
N VAL A 17 -4.35 -14.56 19.42
CA VAL A 17 -5.52 -15.22 18.79
C VAL A 17 -5.22 -15.88 17.44
N SER A 18 -4.10 -15.52 16.79
CA SER A 18 -3.76 -15.96 15.43
C SER A 18 -2.57 -16.92 15.36
N PHE A 19 -2.02 -17.31 16.51
CA PHE A 19 -0.85 -18.18 16.59
C PHE A 19 -1.17 -19.60 16.10
N TYR A 20 -0.44 -20.06 15.08
CA TYR A 20 -0.65 -21.38 14.50
C TYR A 20 0.26 -22.42 15.16
N THR A 21 -0.32 -23.47 15.76
CA THR A 21 0.43 -24.55 16.45
C THR A 21 0.58 -25.84 15.63
N GLY A 22 0.07 -25.86 14.40
CA GLY A 22 0.15 -27.06 13.54
C GLY A 22 1.46 -27.18 12.76
N ASN A 23 1.53 -28.21 11.91
CA ASN A 23 2.74 -28.59 11.16
C ASN A 23 2.76 -28.09 9.69
N ASP A 24 1.72 -27.41 9.20
CA ASP A 24 1.74 -26.84 7.84
C ASP A 24 2.75 -25.67 7.78
N ARG A 25 3.89 -25.90 7.14
CA ARG A 25 4.96 -24.91 6.97
C ARG A 25 4.46 -23.60 6.37
N SER A 26 3.46 -23.62 5.49
CA SER A 26 2.91 -22.43 4.84
C SER A 26 2.10 -21.52 5.79
N MET A 27 1.70 -22.06 6.95
CA MET A 27 1.00 -21.33 8.02
C MET A 27 1.95 -20.94 9.16
N VAL A 28 2.99 -21.73 9.41
CA VAL A 28 4.03 -21.42 10.42
C VAL A 28 4.76 -20.11 10.10
N LEU A 29 4.93 -19.77 8.80
CA LEU A 29 5.54 -18.49 8.39
C LEU A 29 4.84 -17.27 8.97
N ALA A 30 3.53 -17.33 9.18
CA ALA A 30 2.77 -16.23 9.78
C ALA A 30 3.27 -15.91 11.20
N ASN A 31 3.61 -16.93 11.99
CA ASN A 31 4.09 -16.75 13.37
C ASN A 31 5.43 -15.99 13.44
N GLY A 32 6.27 -16.08 12.40
CA GLY A 32 7.55 -15.38 12.34
C GLY A 32 7.48 -13.97 11.73
N LEU A 33 6.48 -13.73 10.88
CA LEU A 33 6.29 -12.46 10.18
C LEU A 33 5.52 -11.44 11.01
N PHE A 34 4.40 -11.86 11.61
CA PHE A 34 3.53 -10.94 12.30
C PHE A 34 4.06 -10.59 13.69
N ARG A 35 3.86 -9.32 14.06
CA ARG A 35 4.20 -8.77 15.37
C ARG A 35 3.02 -7.97 15.90
N GLU A 36 3.00 -7.78 17.21
CA GLU A 36 2.02 -6.92 17.85
C GLU A 36 2.40 -5.46 17.62
N GLY A 37 1.39 -4.63 17.42
CA GLY A 37 1.60 -3.20 17.19
C GLY A 37 0.28 -2.44 17.18
N ASP A 38 0.37 -1.17 17.51
CA ASP A 38 -0.76 -0.30 17.74
C ASP A 38 -0.48 1.13 17.28
N ALA A 39 -1.51 1.79 16.76
CA ALA A 39 -1.43 3.16 16.28
C ALA A 39 -2.77 3.87 16.47
N ALA A 40 -2.71 5.14 16.87
CA ALA A 40 -3.88 5.99 17.04
C ALA A 40 -3.74 7.28 16.22
N ILE A 41 -4.74 7.57 15.39
CA ILE A 41 -4.74 8.69 14.44
C ILE A 41 -6.02 9.48 14.62
N LEU A 42 -5.87 10.78 14.89
CA LEU A 42 -6.98 11.71 14.96
C LEU A 42 -7.21 12.36 13.59
N LEU A 43 -8.38 12.13 13.01
CA LEU A 43 -8.84 12.77 11.78
C LEU A 43 -9.84 13.86 12.12
N SER A 44 -9.82 14.93 11.33
CA SER A 44 -10.78 16.03 11.43
C SER A 44 -11.17 16.49 10.04
N ASN A 45 -12.44 16.85 9.86
CA ASN A 45 -12.91 17.58 8.67
C ASN A 45 -13.36 19.01 8.99
N ARG A 46 -12.95 19.56 10.14
CA ARG A 46 -13.21 20.95 10.51
C ARG A 46 -12.22 21.88 9.80
N SER A 47 -12.72 22.96 9.20
CA SER A 47 -11.88 23.98 8.56
C SER A 47 -10.89 24.63 9.53
N SER A 48 -11.29 24.80 10.80
CA SER A 48 -10.43 25.33 11.88
C SER A 48 -9.20 24.47 12.15
N ASP A 49 -9.26 23.17 11.89
CA ASP A 49 -8.18 22.23 12.17
C ASP A 49 -7.14 22.17 11.04
N ARG A 50 -7.48 22.67 9.85
CA ARG A 50 -6.62 22.57 8.66
C ARG A 50 -5.23 23.18 8.87
N GLY A 51 -5.13 24.28 9.63
CA GLY A 51 -3.85 24.94 9.92
C GLY A 51 -2.93 24.18 10.88
N ARG A 52 -3.49 23.28 11.70
CA ARG A 52 -2.73 22.45 12.67
C ARG A 52 -2.55 21.00 12.25
N SER A 53 -3.29 20.55 11.23
CA SER A 53 -3.16 19.20 10.68
C SER A 53 -1.77 18.98 10.07
N LYS A 54 -1.17 17.83 10.38
CA LYS A 54 0.09 17.40 9.77
C LYS A 54 -0.08 17.00 8.30
N TYR A 55 -1.20 16.33 7.99
CA TYR A 55 -1.50 15.77 6.68
C TYR A 55 -2.93 16.11 6.25
N GLU A 56 -3.14 16.17 4.95
CA GLU A 56 -4.47 16.27 4.32
C GLU A 56 -4.68 15.04 3.44
N LEU A 57 -5.76 14.29 3.69
CA LEU A 57 -6.12 13.13 2.87
C LEU A 57 -6.80 13.61 1.59
N THR A 58 -6.11 13.48 0.46
CA THR A 58 -6.60 13.96 -0.84
C THR A 58 -7.42 12.90 -1.58
N HIS A 59 -6.91 11.67 -1.64
CA HIS A 59 -7.55 10.57 -2.36
C HIS A 59 -7.48 9.27 -1.55
N THR A 60 -8.51 8.44 -1.71
CA THR A 60 -8.56 7.09 -1.18
C THR A 60 -9.17 6.18 -2.23
N LEU A 61 -8.44 5.13 -2.60
CA LEU A 61 -8.88 4.15 -3.58
C LEU A 61 -8.76 2.75 -2.99
N ARG A 62 -9.80 1.93 -3.18
CA ARG A 62 -9.79 0.52 -2.81
C ARG A 62 -10.14 -0.33 -4.02
N THR A 63 -9.29 -1.30 -4.33
CA THR A 63 -9.55 -2.31 -5.37
C THR A 63 -9.75 -3.66 -4.69
N MET A 64 -10.87 -4.33 -4.97
CA MET A 64 -11.19 -5.62 -4.38
C MET A 64 -11.07 -6.73 -5.43
N CYS A 65 -10.43 -7.85 -5.06
CA CYS A 65 -10.50 -9.11 -5.79
C CYS A 65 -11.54 -10.01 -5.09
N ARG A 66 -12.30 -10.82 -5.84
CA ARG A 66 -13.38 -11.68 -5.29
C ARG A 66 -12.97 -13.14 -5.07
N ARG A 67 -11.67 -13.43 -5.05
CA ARG A 67 -11.16 -14.79 -4.80
C ARG A 67 -10.89 -14.92 -3.32
N GLN A 68 -11.81 -15.53 -2.58
CA GLN A 68 -11.53 -15.94 -1.20
C GLN A 68 -12.38 -17.15 -0.78
N LYS A 69 -11.72 -18.13 -0.16
CA LYS A 69 -12.35 -19.06 0.79
C LYS A 69 -12.02 -18.57 2.20
N LEU A 70 -13.04 -18.40 3.04
CA LEU A 70 -12.87 -17.98 4.43
C LEU A 70 -12.13 -19.09 5.20
N GLN A 71 -10.94 -18.81 5.72
CA GLN A 71 -10.24 -19.68 6.67
C GLN A 71 -10.41 -19.10 8.07
N LEU A 72 -10.98 -19.89 8.99
CA LEU A 72 -11.25 -19.46 10.36
C LEU A 72 -9.98 -19.33 11.22
N PHE A 73 -8.90 -20.06 10.91
CA PHE A 73 -7.68 -20.09 11.74
C PHE A 73 -6.39 -20.08 10.91
N GLY A 74 -5.47 -19.21 11.32
CA GLY A 74 -4.14 -19.05 10.72
C GLY A 74 -4.16 -18.38 9.34
N ILE A 75 -3.00 -17.87 8.92
CA ILE A 75 -2.82 -17.22 7.63
C ILE A 75 -1.95 -18.10 6.74
N LYS A 76 -2.54 -18.65 5.68
CA LYS A 76 -1.78 -19.41 4.68
C LYS A 76 -1.12 -18.48 3.67
N PHE A 77 0.19 -18.64 3.50
CA PHE A 77 0.95 -17.99 2.45
C PHE A 77 1.24 -18.98 1.32
N THR A 78 0.63 -18.77 0.15
CA THR A 78 0.90 -19.53 -1.08
C THR A 78 1.75 -18.70 -2.03
N LYS A 79 2.53 -19.35 -2.91
CA LYS A 79 3.29 -18.65 -3.96
C LYS A 79 2.37 -17.92 -4.95
N ASP A 80 1.17 -18.46 -5.16
CA ASP A 80 0.13 -17.84 -5.98
C ASP A 80 -0.26 -16.44 -5.46
N LEU A 81 -0.13 -16.19 -4.16
CA LEU A 81 -0.40 -14.90 -3.56
C LEU A 81 0.41 -13.78 -4.21
N ILE A 82 1.68 -14.03 -4.55
CA ILE A 82 2.57 -13.03 -5.15
C ILE A 82 2.10 -12.71 -6.57
N VAL A 83 1.74 -13.74 -7.35
CA VAL A 83 1.25 -13.59 -8.72
C VAL A 83 -0.07 -12.81 -8.73
N VAL A 84 -1.00 -13.16 -7.83
CA VAL A 84 -2.30 -12.47 -7.73
C VAL A 84 -2.11 -11.04 -7.21
N ALA A 85 -1.23 -10.81 -6.22
CA ALA A 85 -0.90 -9.47 -5.74
C ALA A 85 -0.37 -8.58 -6.85
N GLY A 86 0.53 -9.08 -7.71
CA GLY A 86 1.05 -8.35 -8.86
C GLY A 86 -0.02 -8.00 -9.89
N GLN A 87 -0.99 -8.89 -10.11
CA GLN A 87 -2.15 -8.61 -10.99
C GLN A 87 -3.07 -7.55 -10.39
N VAL A 88 -3.43 -7.68 -9.12
CA VAL A 88 -4.29 -6.71 -8.41
C VAL A 88 -3.61 -5.35 -8.32
N LEU A 89 -2.31 -5.31 -8.04
CA LEU A 89 -1.51 -4.09 -8.02
C LEU A 89 -1.52 -3.41 -9.39
N LYS A 90 -1.38 -4.17 -10.49
CA LYS A 90 -1.49 -3.61 -11.84
C LYS A 90 -2.86 -2.97 -12.07
N THR A 91 -3.94 -3.66 -11.74
CA THR A 91 -5.30 -3.11 -11.85
C THR A 91 -5.50 -1.87 -10.99
N HIS A 92 -4.96 -1.88 -9.76
CA HIS A 92 -5.03 -0.76 -8.85
C HIS A 92 -4.28 0.46 -9.40
N ILE A 93 -3.05 0.27 -9.86
CA ILE A 93 -2.22 1.31 -10.51
C ILE A 93 -2.95 1.93 -11.69
N THR A 94 -3.53 1.11 -12.59
CA THR A 94 -4.29 1.63 -13.74
C THR A 94 -5.50 2.46 -13.34
N ALA A 95 -6.18 2.13 -12.24
CA ALA A 95 -7.30 2.92 -11.73
C ALA A 95 -6.85 4.16 -10.94
N PHE A 96 -5.67 4.11 -10.31
CA PHE A 96 -5.14 5.17 -9.48
C PHE A 96 -4.43 6.27 -10.29
N GLU A 97 -3.72 5.87 -11.34
CA GLU A 97 -2.98 6.75 -12.24
C GLU A 97 -3.75 8.02 -12.67
N PRO A 98 -5.00 7.95 -13.18
CA PRO A 98 -5.72 9.13 -13.62
C PRO A 98 -6.13 10.09 -12.48
N LEU A 99 -6.11 9.63 -11.23
CA LEU A 99 -6.45 10.45 -10.07
C LEU A 99 -5.26 11.30 -9.58
N VAL A 100 -4.04 10.92 -9.93
CA VAL A 100 -2.82 11.46 -9.29
C VAL A 100 -1.80 11.99 -10.28
N LEU A 101 -1.75 11.46 -11.51
CA LEU A 101 -0.84 11.96 -12.54
C LEU A 101 -1.44 13.12 -13.34
N PRO A 102 -0.60 14.07 -13.81
CA PRO A 102 -1.04 15.15 -14.69
C PRO A 102 -1.68 14.65 -16.00
N ALA A 103 -2.64 15.40 -16.52
CA ALA A 103 -3.34 15.07 -17.77
C ALA A 103 -2.41 14.83 -18.97
N SER A 104 -1.26 15.51 -19.03
CA SER A 104 -0.26 15.31 -20.09
C SER A 104 0.33 13.89 -20.10
N LYS A 105 0.44 13.23 -18.94
CA LYS A 105 0.91 11.84 -18.84
C LYS A 105 -0.21 10.85 -19.14
N GLN A 106 -1.44 11.19 -18.79
CA GLN A 106 -2.62 10.38 -19.15
C GLN A 106 -2.79 10.29 -20.67
N LEU A 107 -2.49 11.37 -21.41
CA LEU A 107 -2.49 11.37 -22.87
C LEU A 107 -1.47 10.36 -23.44
N LEU A 108 -0.24 10.34 -22.91
CA LEU A 108 0.80 9.39 -23.33
C LEU A 108 0.39 7.94 -23.07
N PHE A 109 -0.25 7.67 -21.93
CA PHE A 109 -0.79 6.34 -21.63
C PHE A 109 -1.89 5.93 -22.61
N LEU A 110 -2.81 6.84 -22.93
CA LEU A 110 -3.87 6.62 -23.92
C LEU A 110 -3.31 6.37 -25.32
N GLU A 111 -2.36 7.19 -25.77
CA GLU A 111 -1.66 7.04 -27.05
C GLU A 111 -0.95 5.67 -27.12
N ASN A 112 -0.21 5.29 -26.08
CA ASN A 112 0.46 3.99 -26.01
C ASN A 112 -0.55 2.83 -26.07
N SER A 113 -1.66 2.95 -25.33
CA SER A 113 -2.72 1.94 -25.30
C SER A 113 -3.43 1.80 -26.64
N VAL A 114 -3.70 2.91 -27.33
CA VAL A 114 -4.30 2.96 -28.67
C VAL A 114 -3.35 2.39 -29.73
N ALA A 115 -2.07 2.81 -29.72
CA ALA A 115 -1.04 2.31 -30.63
C ALA A 115 -0.87 0.78 -30.53
N ARG A 116 -0.97 0.23 -29.32
CA ARG A 116 -0.83 -1.22 -29.08
C ARG A 116 -2.10 -2.00 -29.38
N THR A 117 -3.26 -1.50 -28.94
CA THR A 117 -4.52 -2.25 -29.02
C THR A 117 -5.18 -2.10 -30.39
N ILE A 118 -5.22 -0.89 -30.93
CA ILE A 118 -5.89 -0.56 -32.19
C ILE A 118 -4.92 -0.72 -33.36
N PHE A 119 -3.75 -0.07 -33.28
CA PHE A 119 -2.76 -0.08 -34.36
C PHE A 119 -1.81 -1.29 -34.33
N LYS A 120 -1.93 -2.19 -33.34
CA LYS A 120 -1.12 -3.42 -33.17
C LYS A 120 0.40 -3.20 -33.27
N MET A 121 0.88 -2.00 -32.91
CA MET A 121 2.29 -1.66 -32.96
C MET A 121 3.06 -2.41 -31.86
N LYS A 122 4.24 -2.95 -32.20
CA LYS A 122 5.16 -3.61 -31.25
C LYS A 122 5.94 -2.57 -30.45
N ILE A 123 5.24 -1.79 -29.63
CA ILE A 123 5.84 -0.84 -28.69
C ILE A 123 5.73 -1.37 -27.25
N ASN A 124 6.71 -1.00 -26.42
CA ASN A 124 6.70 -1.38 -25.02
C ASN A 124 5.51 -0.73 -24.28
N PRO A 125 4.90 -1.41 -23.30
CA PRO A 125 3.89 -0.82 -22.45
C PRO A 125 4.42 0.44 -21.75
N TYR A 126 3.64 1.52 -21.76
CA TYR A 126 3.94 2.68 -20.92
C TYR A 126 3.94 2.27 -19.44
N VAL A 127 5.00 2.63 -18.72
CA VAL A 127 5.11 2.46 -17.26
C VAL A 127 4.94 3.84 -16.63
N PRO A 128 3.89 4.07 -15.82
CA PRO A 128 3.66 5.38 -15.23
C PRO A 128 4.72 5.71 -14.18
N ASP A 129 5.26 6.92 -14.25
CA ASP A 129 6.22 7.40 -13.25
C ASP A 129 5.49 8.10 -12.10
N PHE A 130 5.24 7.34 -11.03
CA PHE A 130 4.58 7.85 -9.83
C PHE A 130 5.43 8.82 -9.01
N LYS A 131 6.74 8.91 -9.26
CA LYS A 131 7.62 9.89 -8.59
C LYS A 131 7.28 11.33 -8.98
N LEU A 132 6.52 11.52 -10.07
CA LEU A 132 5.99 12.82 -10.47
C LEU A 132 4.82 13.28 -9.57
N ALA A 133 4.08 12.33 -8.99
CA ALA A 133 2.93 12.61 -8.13
C ALA A 133 3.25 12.50 -6.64
N PHE A 134 4.29 11.76 -6.27
CA PHE A 134 4.62 11.48 -4.89
C PHE A 134 6.13 11.55 -4.64
N GLU A 135 6.49 12.24 -3.57
CA GLU A 135 7.85 12.33 -3.07
C GLU A 135 8.17 11.14 -2.14
N HIS A 136 7.16 10.58 -1.45
CA HIS A 136 7.34 9.47 -0.52
C HIS A 136 6.35 8.33 -0.76
N PHE A 137 6.80 7.10 -0.52
CA PHE A 137 6.02 5.88 -0.70
C PHE A 137 6.04 5.10 0.61
N CYS A 138 4.86 4.90 1.21
CA CYS A 138 4.70 4.13 2.44
C CYS A 138 3.96 2.83 2.09
N VAL A 139 4.73 1.79 1.83
CA VAL A 139 4.20 0.49 1.38
C VAL A 139 4.06 -0.43 2.59
N HIS A 140 2.82 -0.80 2.96
CA HIS A 140 2.61 -1.83 3.98
C HIS A 140 3.18 -3.17 3.49
N VAL A 141 4.04 -3.74 4.33
CA VAL A 141 4.80 -4.93 3.99
C VAL A 141 4.17 -6.18 4.61
N GLY A 142 3.39 -6.91 3.80
CA GLY A 142 2.96 -8.27 4.13
C GLY A 142 4.12 -9.28 4.18
N GLY A 143 5.18 -9.00 3.42
CA GLY A 143 6.43 -9.78 3.30
C GLY A 143 7.28 -9.26 2.13
N LYS A 144 8.59 -9.61 2.11
CA LYS A 144 9.57 -9.07 1.14
C LYS A 144 9.16 -9.23 -0.33
N ALA A 145 8.55 -10.36 -0.69
CA ALA A 145 8.16 -10.62 -2.08
C ALA A 145 7.14 -9.60 -2.65
N VAL A 146 6.31 -8.99 -1.80
CA VAL A 146 5.35 -7.97 -2.24
C VAL A 146 6.05 -6.63 -2.48
N LEU A 147 7.08 -6.29 -1.69
CA LEU A 147 7.92 -5.13 -1.94
C LEU A 147 8.66 -5.26 -3.26
N ASP A 148 9.29 -6.40 -3.51
CA ASP A 148 10.05 -6.64 -4.75
C ASP A 148 9.14 -6.49 -5.99
N GLU A 149 7.89 -6.94 -5.91
CA GLU A 149 6.92 -6.76 -7.01
C GLU A 149 6.51 -5.30 -7.18
N MET A 150 6.30 -4.56 -6.07
CA MET A 150 5.97 -3.14 -6.15
C MET A 150 7.12 -2.30 -6.70
N GLU A 151 8.36 -2.57 -6.26
CA GLU A 151 9.57 -1.94 -6.76
C GLU A 151 9.71 -2.11 -8.27
N LYS A 152 9.54 -3.34 -8.76
CA LYS A 152 9.60 -3.65 -10.21
C LYS A 152 8.49 -2.98 -11.01
N LYS A 153 7.25 -2.94 -10.49
CA LYS A 153 6.09 -2.40 -11.22
C LYS A 153 6.08 -0.88 -11.30
N VAL A 154 6.53 -0.22 -10.23
CA VAL A 154 6.50 1.24 -10.08
C VAL A 154 7.87 1.88 -10.35
N GLN A 155 8.92 1.07 -10.55
CA GLN A 155 10.30 1.52 -10.77
C GLN A 155 10.79 2.47 -9.67
N LEU A 156 10.50 2.07 -8.43
CA LEU A 156 10.97 2.75 -7.23
C LEU A 156 12.44 2.38 -6.96
N SER A 157 13.19 3.30 -6.36
CA SER A 157 14.55 3.00 -5.93
C SER A 157 14.56 2.40 -4.52
N GLU A 158 15.67 1.76 -4.15
CA GLU A 158 15.90 1.20 -2.81
C GLU A 158 15.65 2.23 -1.69
N TRP A 159 15.96 3.51 -1.94
CA TRP A 159 15.69 4.60 -0.99
C TRP A 159 14.20 4.78 -0.68
N HIS A 160 13.33 4.64 -1.69
CA HIS A 160 11.87 4.73 -1.52
C HIS A 160 11.29 3.47 -0.88
N MET A 161 11.97 2.33 -1.03
CA MET A 161 11.50 1.00 -0.62
C MET A 161 12.18 0.49 0.66
N GLU A 162 12.90 1.36 1.37
CA GLU A 162 13.67 0.99 2.56
C GLU A 162 12.79 0.24 3.58
N PRO A 163 12.97 -1.08 3.75
CA PRO A 163 12.06 -1.92 4.53
C PRO A 163 12.38 -1.87 6.02
N MET A 164 12.94 -0.77 6.52
CA MET A 164 13.46 -0.68 7.88
C MET A 164 12.38 -0.84 8.94
N THR A 165 11.15 -0.48 8.60
CA THR A 165 9.99 -0.70 9.44
C THR A 165 9.64 -2.19 9.56
N LEU A 166 9.65 -2.95 8.46
CA LEU A 166 9.56 -4.42 8.49
C LEU A 166 10.72 -5.03 9.30
N TYR A 167 11.96 -4.57 9.10
CA TYR A 167 13.11 -5.16 9.78
C TYR A 167 13.16 -4.84 11.28
N ARG A 168 12.66 -3.68 11.70
CA ARG A 168 12.65 -3.26 13.11
C ARG A 168 11.43 -3.73 13.87
N PHE A 169 10.26 -3.65 13.26
CA PHE A 169 8.97 -3.86 13.93
C PHE A 169 8.23 -5.10 13.44
N GLY A 170 8.72 -5.74 12.38
CA GLY A 170 8.02 -6.85 11.73
C GLY A 170 6.75 -6.39 11.01
N ASN A 171 5.89 -7.34 10.67
CA ASN A 171 4.59 -7.04 10.09
C ASN A 171 3.58 -6.82 11.22
N THR A 172 3.34 -5.56 11.58
CA THR A 172 2.32 -5.17 12.58
C THR A 172 0.93 -5.00 11.94
N SER A 173 0.65 -5.77 10.88
CA SER A 173 -0.65 -5.84 10.20
C SER A 173 -1.20 -4.44 9.88
N SER A 174 -2.44 -4.11 10.25
CA SER A 174 -3.07 -2.83 9.88
C SER A 174 -2.34 -1.60 10.41
N SER A 175 -1.53 -1.73 11.47
CA SER A 175 -0.77 -0.61 12.02
C SER A 175 0.51 -0.28 11.23
N SER A 176 0.99 -1.20 10.40
CA SER A 176 2.30 -1.04 9.73
C SER A 176 2.37 0.20 8.84
N SER A 177 1.28 0.57 8.16
CA SER A 177 1.27 1.77 7.32
C SER A 177 1.53 3.05 8.12
N TRP A 178 1.06 3.09 9.37
CA TRP A 178 1.32 4.21 10.28
C TRP A 178 2.76 4.22 10.77
N TYR A 179 3.35 3.05 10.97
CA TYR A 179 4.77 2.92 11.33
C TYR A 179 5.68 3.37 10.19
N GLU A 180 5.36 3.04 8.93
CA GLU A 180 6.09 3.55 7.75
C GLU A 180 6.07 5.08 7.66
N LEU A 181 4.89 5.67 7.87
CA LEU A 181 4.74 7.12 7.88
C LEU A 181 5.55 7.75 9.02
N ALA A 182 5.37 7.26 10.25
CA ALA A 182 6.06 7.78 11.44
C ALA A 182 7.59 7.60 11.35
N TYR A 183 8.06 6.49 10.76
CA TYR A 183 9.48 6.27 10.53
C TYR A 183 10.06 7.29 9.54
N SER A 184 9.34 7.55 8.45
CA SER A 184 9.73 8.55 7.45
C SER A 184 9.75 9.98 8.04
N GLU A 185 8.79 10.29 8.92
CA GLU A 185 8.78 11.54 9.71
C GLU A 185 10.01 11.63 10.63
N ALA A 186 10.26 10.59 11.42
CA ALA A 186 11.34 10.57 12.41
C ALA A 186 12.74 10.64 11.77
N LYS A 187 12.87 10.15 10.53
CA LYS A 187 14.09 10.30 9.73
C LYS A 187 14.27 11.70 9.13
N GLY A 188 13.30 12.60 9.29
CA GLY A 188 13.33 13.94 8.70
C GLY A 188 13.22 13.94 7.18
N ARG A 189 12.64 12.88 6.59
CA ARG A 189 12.48 12.77 5.13
C ARG A 189 11.34 13.64 4.62
N ILE A 190 10.26 13.68 5.38
CA ILE A 190 9.02 14.35 4.99
C ILE A 190 9.13 15.85 5.29
N ARG A 191 8.90 16.67 4.28
CA ARG A 191 8.83 18.14 4.37
C ARG A 191 7.41 18.63 4.11
N LYS A 192 7.12 19.85 4.56
CA LYS A 192 5.84 20.50 4.28
C LYS A 192 5.66 20.70 2.78
N GLY A 193 4.55 20.21 2.24
CA GLY A 193 4.24 20.26 0.80
C GLY A 193 4.50 18.94 0.08
N ASP A 194 5.23 18.01 0.69
CA ASP A 194 5.46 16.68 0.11
C ASP A 194 4.17 15.86 0.07
N ARG A 195 4.05 15.03 -0.95
CA ARG A 195 2.93 14.12 -1.18
C ARG A 195 3.38 12.69 -0.93
N ILE A 196 2.52 11.95 -0.25
CA ILE A 196 2.80 10.60 0.22
C ILE A 196 1.77 9.65 -0.34
N TRP A 197 2.25 8.54 -0.93
CA TRP A 197 1.38 7.43 -1.27
C TRP A 197 1.48 6.33 -0.22
N GLN A 198 0.42 6.19 0.59
CA GLN A 198 0.25 5.03 1.45
C GLN A 198 -0.48 3.93 0.68
N VAL A 199 0.11 2.75 0.60
CA VAL A 199 -0.51 1.58 -0.03
C VAL A 199 -0.44 0.38 0.90
N GLY A 200 -1.52 -0.39 0.94
CA GLY A 200 -1.55 -1.62 1.72
C GLY A 200 -2.36 -2.71 1.07
N PHE A 201 -1.97 -3.93 1.41
CA PHE A 201 -2.53 -5.16 0.89
C PHE A 201 -3.33 -5.86 2.01
N GLY A 202 -4.65 -5.86 1.89
CA GLY A 202 -5.56 -6.53 2.81
C GLY A 202 -6.01 -7.92 2.33
N SER A 203 -6.82 -8.61 3.12
CA SER A 203 -7.48 -9.84 2.70
C SER A 203 -8.39 -9.63 1.47
N GLY A 204 -8.47 -10.61 0.58
CA GLY A 204 -9.38 -10.60 -0.59
C GLY A 204 -8.76 -11.05 -1.92
N PHE A 205 -7.45 -11.29 -1.98
CA PHE A 205 -6.75 -11.81 -3.16
C PHE A 205 -5.99 -13.12 -2.89
N LYS A 206 -6.41 -13.83 -1.83
CA LYS A 206 -5.87 -15.11 -1.35
C LYS A 206 -6.67 -16.30 -1.87
#